data_AF-A0A0G4LGG3-F1
#
_entry.id   AF-A0A0G4LGG3-F1
#
_cell.length_a   1.000
_cell.length_b   1.000
_cell.length_c   1.000
_cell.angle_alpha   90.00
_cell.angle_beta   90.00
_cell.angle_gamma   90.00
#
_symmetry.space_group_name_H-M   'P 1'
#
loop_
_entity.id
_entity.type
_entity.pdbx_description
1 polymer ?
#
loop_
_entity_poly.entity_id
_entity_poly.type
_entity_poly.pdbx_seq_one_letter_code
_entity_poly.pdbx_strand_id
1 'polypeptide(L)'
;MRRSFFRMVPGSKRYFTQWMHDVYRNKVLFSAVVFGFVTVFPLNYIPGLNRLKKSYQPLLLSVEGGKLVIKNKYDFVGVQHLSATYKVEELGESTSHIAAGSLEIPAIAAGETVSVELPASLSNIKSTEDVFLTVSFRLKESTNWAEPSHEIAWIQHQLSSAEAPASAAALNTLTSKLTVEKTRARATISGLDFSFVFDTARGLLVSWTAGDKTLLEKDPATGAALIPNFWRPPTDNDVPVACVYWKRFGVHELTSQLRSIDIVESADKVEISTKTFLSPPVLAWGFETTSKYTISATGKLTVDVDLTPTGRMPTTIPRAGFNLHLPKALSQVKYLGLGPDESYPDKQTSQRVGVYSATVPELQTHYEVPQENGNRMAT
;
A
#
# COMPACT_ATOMS: atom_id res chain seq x y z
N MET A 1 -17.38 -7.91 19.08
CA MET A 1 -18.62 -8.68 18.79
C MET A 1 -19.83 -7.95 19.36
N ARG A 2 -20.80 -7.55 18.51
CA ARG A 2 -22.06 -6.93 18.98
C ARG A 2 -22.82 -7.92 19.86
N ARG A 3 -22.96 -7.60 21.15
CA ARG A 3 -23.69 -8.41 22.15
C ARG A 3 -25.18 -8.62 21.80
N SER A 4 -25.75 -7.79 20.93
CA SER A 4 -27.17 -7.86 20.53
C SER A 4 -27.52 -9.10 19.70
N PHE A 5 -26.58 -9.70 18.97
CA PHE A 5 -26.85 -10.89 18.15
C PHE A 5 -26.93 -12.19 18.97
N PHE A 6 -26.30 -12.25 20.14
CA PHE A 6 -26.05 -13.50 20.86
C PHE A 6 -26.93 -13.70 22.10
N ARG A 7 -27.78 -12.73 22.43
CA ARG A 7 -28.61 -12.76 23.65
C ARG A 7 -30.03 -12.27 23.37
N MET A 8 -30.72 -12.95 22.46
CA MET A 8 -32.12 -12.65 22.12
C MET A 8 -33.12 -13.11 23.20
N VAL A 9 -32.70 -13.96 24.14
CA VAL A 9 -33.54 -14.46 25.24
C VAL A 9 -32.86 -14.18 26.60
N PRO A 10 -33.48 -13.38 27.49
CA PRO A 10 -32.99 -13.17 28.85
C PRO A 10 -32.86 -14.51 29.61
N GLY A 11 -31.71 -14.74 30.26
CA GLY A 11 -31.49 -15.94 31.08
C GLY A 11 -31.05 -17.21 30.33
N SER A 12 -30.82 -17.17 29.01
CA SER A 12 -30.33 -18.35 28.27
C SER A 12 -28.95 -18.82 28.79
N LYS A 13 -28.83 -20.13 29.04
CA LYS A 13 -27.56 -20.80 29.35
C LYS A 13 -26.69 -21.03 28.10
N ARG A 14 -27.21 -20.77 26.89
CA ARG A 14 -26.56 -21.05 25.59
C ARG A 14 -25.96 -19.78 24.96
N TYR A 15 -25.13 -19.05 25.70
CA TYR A 15 -24.63 -17.73 25.30
C TYR A 15 -24.04 -17.64 23.88
N PHE A 16 -23.32 -18.67 23.43
CA PHE A 16 -22.66 -18.65 22.12
C PHE A 16 -23.49 -19.28 20.99
N THR A 17 -24.49 -20.12 21.32
CA THR A 17 -25.25 -20.91 20.34
C THR A 17 -26.74 -20.56 20.29
N GLN A 18 -27.22 -19.67 21.17
CA GLN A 18 -28.62 -19.24 21.23
C GLN A 18 -29.10 -18.69 19.88
N TRP A 19 -28.26 -17.90 19.21
CA TRP A 19 -28.57 -17.34 17.89
C TRP A 19 -28.85 -18.41 16.84
N MET A 20 -28.09 -19.53 16.82
CA MET A 20 -28.32 -20.63 15.87
C MET A 20 -29.67 -21.30 16.12
N HIS A 21 -30.06 -21.48 17.38
CA HIS A 21 -31.35 -22.04 17.73
C HIS A 21 -32.50 -21.12 17.34
N ASP A 22 -32.35 -19.81 17.56
CA ASP A 22 -33.38 -18.83 17.25
C ASP A 22 -33.55 -18.64 15.74
N VAL A 23 -32.44 -18.64 14.99
CA VAL A 23 -32.47 -18.65 13.52
C VAL A 23 -33.10 -19.96 13.02
N TYR A 24 -32.72 -21.13 13.55
CA TYR A 24 -33.27 -22.43 13.13
C TYR A 24 -34.78 -22.61 13.44
N ARG A 25 -35.30 -21.94 14.48
CA ARG A 25 -36.74 -21.95 14.83
C ARG A 25 -37.59 -21.31 13.74
N ASN A 26 -37.08 -20.27 13.09
CA ASN A 26 -37.73 -19.69 11.93
C ASN A 26 -37.12 -20.30 10.67
N LYS A 27 -37.77 -21.34 10.13
CA LYS A 27 -37.27 -22.09 8.97
C LYS A 27 -37.04 -21.20 7.74
N VAL A 28 -37.86 -20.18 7.54
CA VAL A 28 -37.70 -19.21 6.44
C VAL A 28 -36.45 -18.35 6.65
N LEU A 29 -36.25 -17.82 7.86
CA LEU A 29 -35.06 -17.05 8.22
C LEU A 29 -33.78 -17.91 8.15
N PHE A 30 -33.83 -19.16 8.64
CA PHE A 30 -32.72 -20.09 8.53
C PHE A 30 -32.37 -20.36 7.07
N SER A 31 -33.35 -20.69 6.23
CA SER A 31 -33.14 -20.91 4.81
C SER A 31 -32.60 -19.65 4.12
N ALA A 32 -33.07 -18.45 4.47
CA ALA A 32 -32.56 -17.20 3.93
C ALA A 32 -31.10 -16.92 4.36
N VAL A 33 -30.75 -17.20 5.62
CA VAL A 33 -29.38 -17.05 6.14
C VAL A 33 -28.44 -18.06 5.49
N VAL A 34 -28.85 -19.34 5.39
CA VAL A 34 -28.06 -20.39 4.72
C VAL A 34 -27.92 -20.10 3.23
N PHE A 35 -29.00 -19.69 2.56
CA PHE A 35 -28.94 -19.30 1.15
C PHE A 35 -28.03 -18.09 0.95
N GLY A 36 -28.12 -17.07 1.80
CA GLY A 36 -27.19 -15.93 1.81
C GLY A 36 -25.74 -16.39 2.00
N PHE A 37 -25.47 -17.28 2.96
CA PHE A 37 -24.13 -17.82 3.18
C PHE A 37 -23.64 -18.64 1.98
N VAL A 38 -24.49 -19.44 1.35
CA VAL A 38 -24.13 -20.27 0.19
C VAL A 38 -23.98 -19.45 -1.09
N THR A 39 -24.69 -18.33 -1.23
CA THR A 39 -24.66 -17.48 -2.44
C THR A 39 -23.65 -16.35 -2.36
N VAL A 40 -23.47 -15.72 -1.20
CA VAL A 40 -22.59 -14.57 -1.02
C VAL A 40 -21.15 -15.00 -0.78
N PHE A 41 -20.93 -16.08 -0.02
CA PHE A 41 -19.58 -16.51 0.38
C PHE A 41 -18.71 -17.03 -0.79
N PRO A 42 -19.26 -17.63 -1.86
CA PRO A 42 -18.49 -17.95 -3.07
C PRO A 42 -18.24 -16.73 -3.99
N LEU A 43 -19.00 -15.65 -3.84
CA LEU A 43 -18.93 -14.48 -4.73
C LEU A 43 -18.04 -13.36 -4.18
N ASN A 44 -17.88 -13.26 -2.86
CA ASN A 44 -17.03 -12.26 -2.24
C ASN A 44 -15.59 -12.76 -2.14
N TYR A 45 -14.72 -12.29 -3.03
CA TYR A 45 -13.28 -12.43 -2.87
C TYR A 45 -12.84 -11.79 -1.54
N ILE A 46 -12.33 -12.61 -0.62
CA ILE A 46 -11.73 -12.15 0.62
C ILE A 46 -10.22 -11.98 0.35
N PRO A 47 -9.65 -10.77 0.36
CA PRO A 47 -8.23 -10.58 0.01
C PRO A 47 -7.25 -11.32 0.94
N GLY A 48 -7.73 -11.84 2.08
CA GLY A 48 -6.96 -12.75 2.94
C GLY A 48 -6.65 -14.12 2.33
N LEU A 49 -7.38 -14.56 1.30
CA LEU A 49 -7.17 -15.88 0.68
C LEU A 49 -5.83 -15.99 -0.04
N ASN A 50 -5.40 -14.94 -0.74
CA ASN A 50 -4.09 -14.94 -1.41
C ASN A 50 -2.94 -15.04 -0.41
N ARG A 51 -3.07 -14.41 0.77
CA ARG A 51 -2.13 -14.58 1.88
C ARG A 51 -2.13 -16.01 2.40
N LEU A 52 -3.30 -16.62 2.56
CA LEU A 52 -3.40 -18.01 3.01
C LEU A 52 -2.74 -18.95 2.01
N LYS A 53 -3.06 -18.80 0.72
CA LYS A 53 -2.41 -19.55 -0.38
C LYS A 53 -0.90 -19.43 -0.33
N LYS A 54 -0.38 -18.20 -0.16
CA LYS A 54 1.06 -17.96 -0.07
C LYS A 54 1.69 -18.56 1.18
N SER A 55 1.06 -18.40 2.33
CA SER A 55 1.60 -18.86 3.62
C SER A 55 1.59 -20.38 3.74
N TYR A 56 0.59 -21.03 3.12
CA TYR A 56 0.38 -22.48 3.15
C TYR A 56 0.94 -23.17 1.91
N GLN A 57 1.66 -22.46 1.04
CA GLN A 57 2.28 -23.09 -0.11
C GLN A 57 3.16 -24.27 0.35
N PRO A 58 3.06 -25.44 -0.31
CA PRO A 58 3.69 -26.68 0.16
C PRO A 58 5.21 -26.72 -0.13
N LEU A 59 5.78 -25.65 -0.66
CA LEU A 59 7.22 -25.50 -0.89
C LEU A 59 7.74 -24.31 -0.11
N LEU A 60 8.74 -24.54 0.76
CA LEU A 60 9.53 -23.45 1.33
C LEU A 60 10.70 -23.19 0.38
N LEU A 61 10.83 -21.94 -0.06
CA LEU A 61 11.74 -21.53 -1.12
C LEU A 61 12.65 -20.41 -0.60
N SER A 62 13.93 -20.46 -0.93
CA SER A 62 14.88 -19.34 -0.79
C SER A 62 15.85 -19.32 -1.97
N VAL A 63 16.47 -18.17 -2.22
CA VAL A 63 17.56 -18.03 -3.20
C VAL A 63 18.81 -17.61 -2.46
N GLU A 64 19.85 -18.44 -2.55
CA GLU A 64 21.10 -18.30 -1.79
C GLU A 64 22.28 -18.64 -2.69
N GLY A 65 23.22 -17.69 -2.87
CA GLY A 65 24.46 -17.94 -3.61
C GLY A 65 24.27 -18.43 -5.05
N GLY A 66 23.29 -17.91 -5.77
CA GLY A 66 22.96 -18.34 -7.14
C GLY A 66 22.20 -19.67 -7.24
N LYS A 67 21.73 -20.21 -6.11
CA LYS A 67 20.96 -21.45 -6.07
C LYS A 67 19.56 -21.22 -5.55
N LEU A 68 18.60 -21.95 -6.09
CA LEU A 68 17.25 -22.06 -5.55
C LEU A 68 17.22 -23.21 -4.56
N VAL A 69 17.02 -22.90 -3.28
CA VAL A 69 16.83 -23.89 -2.22
C VAL A 69 15.35 -24.19 -2.11
N ILE A 70 15.00 -25.48 -2.22
CA ILE A 70 13.63 -25.97 -2.25
C ILE A 70 13.47 -27.00 -1.13
N LYS A 71 12.64 -26.68 -0.14
CA LYS A 71 12.18 -27.65 0.86
C LYS A 71 10.75 -28.08 0.55
N ASN A 72 10.58 -29.38 0.29
CA ASN A 72 9.28 -30.00 0.10
C ASN A 72 8.57 -30.16 1.47
N LYS A 73 7.43 -29.49 1.65
CA LYS A 73 6.60 -29.60 2.86
C LYS A 73 5.38 -30.50 2.67
N TYR A 74 5.25 -31.20 1.54
CA TYR A 74 4.29 -32.29 1.45
C TYR A 74 4.68 -33.42 2.42
N ASP A 75 3.66 -34.08 2.99
CA ASP A 75 3.87 -35.18 3.92
C ASP A 75 4.10 -36.54 3.23
N PHE A 76 3.59 -36.71 2.00
CA PHE A 76 3.56 -38.02 1.32
C PHE A 76 4.04 -38.01 -0.14
N VAL A 77 3.91 -36.88 -0.84
CA VAL A 77 4.21 -36.79 -2.27
C VAL A 77 5.51 -36.02 -2.52
N GLY A 78 6.22 -36.41 -3.58
CA GLY A 78 7.32 -35.60 -4.09
C GLY A 78 6.84 -34.39 -4.88
N VAL A 79 7.74 -33.73 -5.60
CA VAL A 79 7.43 -32.53 -6.41
C VAL A 79 7.30 -32.79 -7.91
N GLN A 80 7.27 -34.07 -8.34
CA GLN A 80 7.32 -34.44 -9.75
C GLN A 80 6.07 -34.00 -10.54
N HIS A 81 4.94 -33.79 -9.87
CA HIS A 81 3.70 -33.24 -10.43
C HIS A 81 3.79 -31.74 -10.75
N LEU A 82 4.88 -31.07 -10.34
CA LEU A 82 5.10 -29.65 -10.54
C LEU A 82 6.13 -29.40 -11.65
N SER A 83 5.89 -28.39 -12.47
CA SER A 83 6.87 -27.75 -13.34
C SER A 83 7.33 -26.45 -12.71
N ALA A 84 8.62 -26.15 -12.80
CA ALA A 84 9.19 -24.88 -12.35
C ALA A 84 9.56 -24.02 -13.55
N THR A 85 9.06 -22.79 -13.56
CA THR A 85 9.46 -21.77 -14.53
C THR A 85 10.00 -20.56 -13.80
N TYR A 86 10.90 -19.84 -14.45
CA TYR A 86 11.42 -18.58 -13.94
C TYR A 86 11.24 -17.47 -14.97
N LYS A 87 11.11 -16.25 -14.47
CA LYS A 87 11.20 -15.03 -15.24
C LYS A 87 12.06 -14.01 -14.50
N VAL A 88 12.73 -13.17 -15.25
CA VAL A 88 13.57 -12.09 -14.76
C VAL A 88 13.08 -10.80 -15.38
N GLU A 89 12.74 -9.86 -14.51
CA GLU A 89 12.11 -8.61 -14.86
C GLU A 89 12.93 -7.46 -14.30
N GLU A 90 13.22 -6.49 -15.15
CA GLU A 90 13.72 -5.18 -14.76
C GLU A 90 12.51 -4.26 -14.54
N LEU A 91 12.47 -3.60 -13.38
CA LEU A 91 11.37 -2.77 -12.93
C LEU A 91 11.83 -1.31 -12.87
N GLY A 92 11.44 -0.52 -13.87
CA GLY A 92 11.60 0.94 -13.87
C GLY A 92 10.25 1.62 -14.09
N GLU A 93 10.19 2.60 -15.01
CA GLU A 93 8.90 3.16 -15.45
C GLU A 93 7.97 2.11 -16.05
N SER A 94 8.51 1.02 -16.60
CA SER A 94 7.76 -0.13 -17.11
C SER A 94 8.48 -1.42 -16.77
N THR A 95 7.76 -2.54 -16.85
CA THR A 95 8.38 -3.86 -16.73
C THR A 95 9.05 -4.24 -18.04
N SER A 96 10.36 -4.53 -17.99
CA SER A 96 11.13 -5.08 -19.10
C SER A 96 11.50 -6.54 -18.80
N HIS A 97 11.20 -7.46 -19.72
CA HIS A 97 11.54 -8.88 -19.57
C HIS A 97 12.98 -9.13 -20.04
N ILE A 98 13.86 -9.54 -19.13
CA ILE A 98 15.27 -9.83 -19.43
C ILE A 98 15.44 -11.29 -19.87
N ALA A 99 14.85 -12.21 -19.11
CA ALA A 99 14.99 -13.64 -19.36
C ALA A 99 13.78 -14.40 -18.82
N ALA A 100 13.49 -15.55 -19.43
CA ALA A 100 12.54 -16.51 -18.91
C ALA A 100 12.96 -17.92 -19.34
N GLY A 101 12.53 -18.93 -18.60
CA GLY A 101 12.82 -20.32 -18.92
C GLY A 101 12.21 -21.30 -17.95
N SER A 102 12.52 -22.58 -18.15
CA SER A 102 12.16 -23.66 -17.24
C SER A 102 13.37 -24.04 -16.38
N LEU A 103 13.11 -24.48 -15.15
CA LEU A 103 14.12 -25.10 -14.29
C LEU A 103 13.85 -26.60 -14.23
N GLU A 104 14.88 -27.39 -14.50
CA GLU A 104 14.85 -28.83 -14.26
C GLU A 104 14.96 -29.08 -12.76
N ILE A 105 13.87 -29.53 -12.15
CA ILE A 105 13.82 -29.83 -10.72
C ILE A 105 13.98 -31.34 -10.53
N PRO A 106 15.00 -31.79 -9.77
CA PRO A 106 15.16 -33.21 -9.47
C PRO A 106 13.96 -33.73 -8.66
N ALA A 107 13.84 -35.05 -8.54
CA ALA A 107 12.91 -35.63 -7.58
C ALA A 107 13.28 -35.19 -6.16
N ILE A 108 12.36 -34.53 -5.46
CA ILE A 108 12.49 -34.16 -4.05
C ILE A 108 11.40 -34.91 -3.30
N ALA A 109 11.78 -35.86 -2.43
CA ALA A 109 10.78 -36.62 -1.67
C ALA A 109 10.09 -35.73 -0.62
N ALA A 110 9.03 -36.24 -0.01
CA ALA A 110 8.33 -35.56 1.07
C ALA A 110 9.29 -35.20 2.22
N GLY A 111 9.24 -33.95 2.69
CA GLY A 111 10.09 -33.45 3.78
C GLY A 111 11.53 -33.07 3.40
N GLU A 112 12.02 -33.47 2.22
CA GLU A 112 13.41 -33.24 1.81
C GLU A 112 13.69 -31.80 1.38
N THR A 113 14.97 -31.43 1.41
CA THR A 113 15.48 -30.13 0.95
C THR A 113 16.58 -30.34 -0.09
N VAL A 114 16.46 -29.68 -1.23
CA VAL A 114 17.42 -29.77 -2.34
C VAL A 114 17.73 -28.37 -2.87
N SER A 115 18.97 -28.16 -3.30
CA SER A 115 19.42 -26.94 -3.96
C SER A 115 19.60 -27.18 -5.44
N VAL A 116 19.01 -26.31 -6.26
CA VAL A 116 19.10 -26.33 -7.74
C VAL A 116 19.86 -25.10 -8.20
N GLU A 117 20.87 -25.28 -9.05
CA GLU A 117 21.62 -24.17 -9.64
C GLU A 117 20.71 -23.32 -10.52
N LEU A 118 20.73 -22.00 -10.33
CA LEU A 118 20.09 -21.09 -11.28
C LEU A 118 20.97 -20.91 -12.51
N PRO A 119 20.40 -20.57 -13.69
CA PRO A 119 21.19 -20.34 -14.89
C PRO A 119 22.28 -19.29 -14.65
N ALA A 120 23.53 -19.60 -15.05
CA ALA A 120 24.68 -18.72 -14.82
C ALA A 120 24.52 -17.32 -15.44
N SER A 121 23.71 -17.20 -16.50
CA SER A 121 23.34 -15.92 -17.11
C SER A 121 22.67 -14.96 -16.14
N LEU A 122 22.00 -15.45 -15.10
CA LEU A 122 21.31 -14.61 -14.11
C LEU A 122 22.27 -13.88 -13.17
N SER A 123 23.47 -14.42 -12.96
CA SER A 123 24.45 -13.83 -12.03
C SER A 123 25.19 -12.62 -12.62
N ASN A 124 25.11 -12.43 -13.96
CA ASN A 124 25.85 -11.40 -14.68
C ASN A 124 24.96 -10.24 -15.16
N ILE A 125 23.71 -10.18 -14.71
CA ILE A 125 22.79 -9.12 -15.12
C ILE A 125 23.25 -7.80 -14.50
N LYS A 126 23.56 -6.83 -15.37
CA LYS A 126 23.86 -5.45 -15.01
C LYS A 126 22.68 -4.59 -15.44
N SER A 127 22.09 -3.90 -14.47
CA SER A 127 21.00 -2.95 -14.70
C SER A 127 21.20 -1.74 -13.80
N THR A 128 20.70 -0.60 -14.24
CA THR A 128 20.58 0.62 -13.44
C THR A 128 19.28 0.65 -12.61
N GLU A 129 18.35 -0.26 -12.88
CA GLU A 129 17.06 -0.40 -12.23
C GLU A 129 17.02 -1.65 -11.34
N ASP A 130 15.92 -1.82 -10.60
CA ASP A 130 15.72 -3.02 -9.80
C ASP A 130 15.41 -4.23 -10.69
N VAL A 131 16.14 -5.33 -10.51
CA VAL A 131 15.91 -6.58 -11.24
C VAL A 131 15.43 -7.65 -10.29
N PHE A 132 14.31 -8.28 -10.62
CA PHE A 132 13.69 -9.34 -9.84
C PHE A 132 13.61 -10.65 -10.61
N LEU A 133 14.07 -11.73 -9.97
CA LEU A 133 13.80 -13.11 -10.35
C LEU A 133 12.49 -13.55 -9.71
N THR A 134 11.55 -14.07 -10.50
CA THR A 134 10.37 -14.78 -10.01
C THR A 134 10.44 -16.24 -10.46
N VAL A 135 10.39 -17.18 -9.51
CA VAL A 135 10.27 -18.61 -9.79
C VAL A 135 8.86 -19.07 -9.40
N SER A 136 8.17 -19.77 -10.29
CA SER A 136 6.80 -20.24 -10.14
C SER A 136 6.75 -21.76 -10.32
N PHE A 137 6.10 -22.44 -9.38
CA PHE A 137 5.84 -23.89 -9.42
C PHE A 137 4.37 -24.12 -9.76
N ARG A 138 4.10 -24.84 -10.85
CA ARG A 138 2.77 -25.02 -11.42
C ARG A 138 2.46 -26.48 -11.66
N LEU A 139 1.18 -26.86 -11.59
CA LEU A 139 0.74 -28.21 -11.93
C LEU A 139 1.07 -28.53 -13.40
N LYS A 140 1.64 -29.72 -13.65
CA LYS A 140 1.87 -30.23 -15.01
C LYS A 140 0.59 -30.72 -15.68
N GLU A 141 -0.28 -31.35 -14.90
CA GLU A 141 -1.48 -32.04 -15.36
C GLU A 141 -2.72 -31.59 -14.57
N SER A 142 -3.91 -31.87 -15.10
CA SER A 142 -5.16 -31.57 -14.43
C SER A 142 -5.31 -32.42 -13.17
N THR A 143 -5.93 -31.85 -12.15
CA THR A 143 -6.38 -32.56 -10.95
C THR A 143 -7.90 -32.42 -10.83
N ASN A 144 -8.51 -33.11 -9.88
CA ASN A 144 -9.95 -32.98 -9.62
C ASN A 144 -10.37 -31.59 -9.08
N TRP A 145 -9.41 -30.71 -8.73
CA TRP A 145 -9.69 -29.40 -8.12
C TRP A 145 -9.06 -28.21 -8.87
N ALA A 146 -8.11 -28.46 -9.78
CA ALA A 146 -7.49 -27.41 -10.58
C ALA A 146 -6.98 -27.93 -11.93
N GLU A 147 -7.03 -27.02 -12.89
CA GLU A 147 -6.47 -27.21 -14.23
C GLU A 147 -4.93 -27.19 -14.23
N PRO A 148 -4.29 -27.68 -15.31
CA PRO A 148 -2.86 -27.57 -15.50
C PRO A 148 -2.43 -26.11 -15.45
N SER A 149 -1.16 -25.87 -15.13
CA SER A 149 -0.59 -24.53 -14.97
C SER A 149 -1.11 -23.72 -13.77
N HIS A 150 -1.97 -24.29 -12.92
CA HIS A 150 -2.32 -23.68 -11.63
C HIS A 150 -1.07 -23.51 -10.77
N GLU A 151 -0.83 -22.28 -10.29
CA GLU A 151 0.34 -21.96 -9.47
C GLU A 151 0.16 -22.42 -8.03
N ILE A 152 1.06 -23.28 -7.57
CA ILE A 152 1.08 -23.90 -6.24
C ILE A 152 1.95 -23.12 -5.27
N ALA A 153 3.12 -22.70 -5.74
CA ALA A 153 4.08 -21.95 -4.94
C ALA A 153 4.87 -21.02 -5.85
N TRP A 154 5.39 -19.94 -5.28
CA TRP A 154 6.30 -19.06 -5.99
C TRP A 154 7.27 -18.41 -5.00
N ILE A 155 8.36 -17.86 -5.52
CA ILE A 155 9.26 -16.95 -4.81
C ILE A 155 9.67 -15.82 -5.74
N GLN A 156 9.87 -14.63 -5.17
CA GLN A 156 10.48 -13.52 -5.85
C GLN A 156 11.73 -13.10 -5.06
N HIS A 157 12.83 -12.85 -5.76
CA HIS A 157 14.11 -12.48 -5.20
C HIS A 157 14.72 -11.34 -6.01
N GLN A 158 15.23 -10.32 -5.33
CA GLN A 158 15.91 -9.20 -5.98
C GLN A 158 17.33 -9.64 -6.37
N LEU A 159 17.65 -9.59 -7.67
CA LEU A 159 18.97 -9.94 -8.20
C LEU A 159 19.92 -8.73 -8.20
N SER A 160 19.39 -7.55 -8.55
CA SER A 160 20.11 -6.28 -8.44
C SER A 160 19.17 -5.22 -7.90
N SER A 161 19.74 -4.30 -7.14
CA SER A 161 19.07 -3.06 -6.74
C SER A 161 19.59 -1.94 -7.64
N ALA A 162 18.72 -1.02 -8.01
CA ALA A 162 19.18 0.27 -8.52
C ALA A 162 20.16 0.87 -7.50
N GLU A 163 21.33 1.33 -7.96
CA GLU A 163 22.12 2.25 -7.14
C GLU A 163 21.24 3.48 -6.86
N ALA A 164 21.27 3.97 -5.61
CA ALA A 164 20.34 4.98 -5.07
C ALA A 164 19.92 5.99 -6.15
N PRO A 165 18.61 6.24 -6.33
CA PRO A 165 18.09 6.86 -7.53
C PRO A 165 18.88 8.12 -7.83
N ALA A 166 19.63 8.10 -8.95
CA ALA A 166 20.03 9.34 -9.61
C ALA A 166 18.72 10.08 -9.82
N SER A 167 18.53 11.16 -9.05
CA SER A 167 17.24 11.81 -8.79
C SER A 167 16.27 11.57 -9.93
N ALA A 168 15.17 10.81 -9.69
CA ALA A 168 14.16 10.42 -10.68
C ALA A 168 14.25 11.34 -11.89
N ALA A 169 14.86 10.82 -12.98
CA ALA A 169 15.40 11.59 -14.08
C ALA A 169 14.50 12.80 -14.33
N ALA A 170 15.05 14.01 -14.19
CA ALA A 170 14.26 15.24 -14.18
C ALA A 170 13.30 15.21 -15.38
N LEU A 171 12.01 14.92 -15.12
CA LEU A 171 10.98 14.76 -16.16
C LEU A 171 10.90 16.02 -17.04
N ASN A 172 11.35 17.14 -16.49
CA ASN A 172 11.64 18.37 -17.22
C ASN A 172 13.13 18.71 -17.09
N THR A 173 13.86 18.70 -18.21
CA THR A 173 15.20 19.28 -18.33
C THR A 173 15.16 20.77 -18.66
N LEU A 174 13.99 21.27 -19.07
CA LEU A 174 13.74 22.69 -19.29
C LEU A 174 13.65 23.39 -17.94
N THR A 175 14.51 24.39 -17.76
CA THR A 175 14.51 25.26 -16.59
C THR A 175 14.14 26.66 -17.01
N SER A 176 13.38 27.36 -16.16
CA SER A 176 13.18 28.79 -16.28
C SER A 176 13.41 29.44 -14.92
N LYS A 177 13.64 30.75 -14.93
CA LYS A 177 13.73 31.53 -13.69
C LYS A 177 12.40 31.43 -12.95
N LEU A 178 12.45 31.01 -11.69
CA LEU A 178 11.27 30.99 -10.83
C LEU A 178 10.78 32.41 -10.54
N THR A 179 9.47 32.60 -10.61
CA THR A 179 8.80 33.82 -10.21
C THR A 179 8.04 33.58 -8.90
N VAL A 180 8.23 34.46 -7.92
CA VAL A 180 7.54 34.39 -6.64
C VAL A 180 6.69 35.64 -6.45
N GLU A 181 5.38 35.47 -6.47
CA GLU A 181 4.41 36.53 -6.21
C GLU A 181 3.84 36.38 -4.80
N LYS A 182 4.05 37.38 -3.96
CA LYS A 182 3.60 37.38 -2.56
C LYS A 182 2.47 38.40 -2.38
N THR A 183 1.38 37.92 -1.80
CA THR A 183 0.30 38.75 -1.25
C THR A 183 0.22 38.53 0.26
N ARG A 184 -0.68 39.22 0.97
CA ARG A 184 -0.85 39.03 2.41
C ARG A 184 -1.27 37.61 2.82
N ALA A 185 -2.01 36.91 1.97
CA ALA A 185 -2.60 35.61 2.29
C ALA A 185 -2.14 34.47 1.37
N ARG A 186 -1.34 34.77 0.33
CA ARG A 186 -0.88 33.79 -0.65
C ARG A 186 0.54 34.04 -1.11
N ALA A 187 1.24 32.96 -1.41
CA ALA A 187 2.47 32.97 -2.19
C ALA A 187 2.29 32.05 -3.40
N THR A 188 2.57 32.57 -4.60
CA THR A 188 2.52 31.81 -5.85
C THR A 188 3.94 31.68 -6.39
N ILE A 189 4.37 30.44 -6.64
CA ILE A 189 5.68 30.11 -7.20
C ILE A 189 5.44 29.50 -8.58
N SER A 190 5.92 30.17 -9.62
CA SER A 190 5.68 29.76 -11.01
C SER A 190 6.99 29.59 -11.78
N GLY A 191 7.05 28.56 -12.61
CA GLY A 191 8.13 28.32 -13.58
C GLY A 191 7.62 28.40 -15.02
N LEU A 192 8.21 27.60 -15.92
CA LEU A 192 7.90 27.63 -17.35
C LEU A 192 6.46 27.21 -17.63
N ASP A 193 6.07 26.08 -17.07
CA ASP A 193 4.79 25.41 -17.31
C ASP A 193 4.12 24.94 -16.02
N PHE A 194 4.60 25.36 -14.84
CA PHE A 194 4.02 24.93 -13.57
C PHE A 194 3.77 26.11 -12.63
N SER A 195 2.84 25.91 -11.69
CA SER A 195 2.56 26.85 -10.61
C SER A 195 2.20 26.13 -9.32
N PHE A 196 2.74 26.61 -8.19
CA PHE A 196 2.41 26.19 -6.85
C PHE A 196 1.83 27.37 -6.09
N VAL A 197 0.67 27.18 -5.45
CA VAL A 197 0.02 28.23 -4.66
C VAL A 197 -0.04 27.79 -3.20
N PHE A 198 0.45 28.64 -2.31
CA PHE A 198 0.43 28.45 -0.87
C PHE A 198 -0.52 29.44 -0.21
N ASP A 199 -1.29 28.98 0.78
CA ASP A 199 -1.96 29.82 1.77
C ASP A 199 -0.95 30.15 2.87
N THR A 200 -0.47 31.40 2.91
CA THR A 200 0.56 31.84 3.86
C THR A 200 0.01 32.07 5.26
N ALA A 201 -1.30 32.22 5.43
CA ALA A 201 -1.92 32.37 6.75
C ALA A 201 -2.03 31.02 7.47
N ARG A 202 -2.15 29.92 6.73
CA ARG A 202 -2.23 28.56 7.28
C ARG A 202 -0.97 27.71 7.05
N GLY A 203 -0.08 28.13 6.16
CA GLY A 203 1.14 27.40 5.79
C GLY A 203 0.84 26.14 4.97
N LEU A 204 -0.15 26.20 4.09
CA LEU A 204 -0.66 25.04 3.36
C LEU A 204 -0.43 25.18 1.86
N LEU A 205 0.01 24.12 1.20
CA LEU A 205 -0.06 24.02 -0.27
C LEU A 205 -1.53 23.85 -0.67
N VAL A 206 -2.06 24.72 -1.53
CA VAL A 206 -3.48 24.73 -1.91
C VAL A 206 -3.74 24.43 -3.39
N SER A 207 -2.72 24.53 -4.24
CA SER A 207 -2.82 24.16 -5.65
C SER A 207 -1.46 23.83 -6.25
N TRP A 208 -1.43 22.84 -7.13
CA TRP A 208 -0.32 22.57 -8.04
C TRP A 208 -0.87 22.37 -9.44
N THR A 209 -0.40 23.18 -10.39
CA THR A 209 -0.70 23.06 -11.82
C THR A 209 0.58 22.75 -12.62
N ALA A 210 0.43 21.98 -13.70
CA ALA A 210 1.47 21.72 -14.68
C ALA A 210 0.83 21.69 -16.09
N GLY A 211 1.39 22.45 -17.03
CA GLY A 211 0.75 22.81 -18.29
C GLY A 211 -0.62 23.44 -18.07
N ASP A 212 -1.61 22.89 -18.76
CA ASP A 212 -3.03 23.23 -18.64
C ASP A 212 -3.77 22.40 -17.58
N LYS A 213 -3.06 21.52 -16.85
CA LYS A 213 -3.66 20.57 -15.91
C LYS A 213 -3.46 21.01 -14.47
N THR A 214 -4.50 20.84 -13.67
CA THR A 214 -4.39 20.86 -12.21
C THR A 214 -4.02 19.45 -11.74
N LEU A 215 -2.97 19.34 -10.93
CA LEU A 215 -2.49 18.07 -10.38
C LEU A 215 -2.95 17.89 -8.94
N LEU A 216 -2.89 18.96 -8.14
CA LEU A 216 -3.44 19.00 -6.79
C LEU A 216 -4.36 20.21 -6.65
N GLU A 217 -5.53 20.02 -6.05
CA GLU A 217 -6.51 21.08 -5.83
C GLU A 217 -6.94 21.14 -4.37
N LYS A 218 -7.54 22.26 -3.98
CA LYS A 218 -7.95 22.50 -2.60
C LYS A 218 -9.09 21.56 -2.19
N ASP A 219 -8.86 20.73 -1.16
CA ASP A 219 -9.93 19.98 -0.52
C ASP A 219 -10.95 20.95 0.13
N PRO A 220 -12.26 20.82 -0.13
CA PRO A 220 -13.26 21.75 0.38
C PRO A 220 -13.36 21.81 1.91
N ALA A 221 -13.03 20.73 2.62
CA ALA A 221 -13.18 20.63 4.07
C ALA A 221 -11.97 21.20 4.82
N THR A 222 -10.77 20.88 4.37
CA THR A 222 -9.51 21.28 5.02
C THR A 222 -8.91 22.56 4.44
N GLY A 223 -9.21 22.81 3.17
CA GLY A 223 -8.65 23.91 2.43
C GLY A 223 -7.19 23.78 2.01
N ALA A 224 -6.63 22.58 2.08
CA ALA A 224 -5.30 22.24 1.57
C ALA A 224 -5.40 21.20 0.44
N ALA A 225 -4.38 21.15 -0.41
CA ALA A 225 -4.23 20.12 -1.43
C ALA A 225 -3.31 18.97 -0.97
N LEU A 226 -2.43 19.26 -0.01
CA LEU A 226 -1.55 18.32 0.68
C LEU A 226 -1.83 18.40 2.19
N ILE A 227 -2.42 17.35 2.75
CA ILE A 227 -3.01 17.37 4.09
C ILE A 227 -2.28 16.34 4.98
N PRO A 228 -1.56 16.76 6.04
CA PRO A 228 -1.03 15.82 7.03
C PRO A 228 -2.17 14.98 7.60
N ASN A 229 -2.02 13.66 7.58
CA ASN A 229 -3.05 12.74 8.02
C ASN A 229 -2.48 11.63 8.93
N PHE A 230 -3.10 11.48 10.09
CA PHE A 230 -2.77 10.45 11.08
C PHE A 230 -3.92 9.49 11.36
N TRP A 231 -5.03 9.65 10.65
CA TRP A 231 -6.24 8.85 10.82
C TRP A 231 -6.50 7.98 9.60
N ARG A 232 -7.17 6.85 9.84
CA ARG A 232 -7.73 5.98 8.79
C ARG A 232 -9.11 5.52 9.22
N PRO A 233 -10.06 5.28 8.29
CA PRO A 233 -11.32 4.62 8.63
C PRO A 233 -11.04 3.31 9.40
N PRO A 234 -11.53 3.14 10.64
CA PRO A 234 -11.21 1.97 11.45
C PRO A 234 -11.65 0.66 10.79
N THR A 235 -10.79 -0.35 10.83
CA THR A 235 -11.15 -1.71 10.45
C THR A 235 -11.95 -2.40 11.56
N ASP A 236 -12.62 -3.51 11.25
CA ASP A 236 -13.31 -4.34 12.26
C ASP A 236 -12.38 -4.79 13.41
N ASN A 237 -11.07 -4.94 13.14
CA ASN A 237 -10.05 -5.24 14.16
C ASN A 237 -9.76 -4.03 15.06
N ASP A 238 -9.83 -2.81 14.52
CA ASP A 238 -9.55 -1.58 15.28
C ASP A 238 -10.73 -1.20 16.18
N VAL A 239 -11.97 -1.38 15.70
CA VAL A 239 -13.21 -0.90 16.33
C VAL A 239 -13.31 -1.21 17.84
N PRO A 240 -13.01 -2.43 18.33
CA PRO A 240 -13.25 -2.78 19.73
C PRO A 240 -12.26 -2.15 20.71
N VAL A 241 -11.02 -1.86 20.29
CA VAL A 241 -9.94 -1.46 21.19
C VAL A 241 -9.17 -0.25 20.66
N ALA A 242 -8.49 -0.39 19.53
CA ALA A 242 -7.57 0.63 19.01
C ALA A 242 -8.30 1.93 18.64
N CYS A 243 -9.46 1.82 17.98
CA CYS A 243 -10.28 2.98 17.62
C CYS A 243 -10.74 3.77 18.86
N VAL A 244 -11.20 3.08 19.91
CA VAL A 244 -11.61 3.72 21.17
C VAL A 244 -10.43 4.44 21.81
N TYR A 245 -9.27 3.78 21.84
CA TYR A 245 -8.03 4.34 22.36
C TYR A 245 -7.63 5.60 21.60
N TRP A 246 -7.50 5.54 20.27
CA TRP A 246 -7.08 6.69 19.46
C TRP A 246 -8.08 7.85 19.51
N LYS A 247 -9.39 7.57 19.55
CA LYS A 247 -10.42 8.61 19.72
C LYS A 247 -10.34 9.30 21.07
N ARG A 248 -10.05 8.57 22.16
CA ARG A 248 -9.82 9.17 23.48
C ARG A 248 -8.66 10.16 23.47
N PHE A 249 -7.65 9.93 22.64
CA PHE A 249 -6.55 10.87 22.44
C PHE A 249 -6.85 11.94 21.38
N GLY A 250 -8.02 11.93 20.72
CA GLY A 250 -8.38 12.94 19.74
C GLY A 250 -7.64 12.83 18.41
N VAL A 251 -7.03 11.67 18.08
CA VAL A 251 -6.20 11.51 16.86
C VAL A 251 -6.99 11.82 15.57
N HIS A 252 -8.28 11.47 15.53
CA HIS A 252 -9.20 11.76 14.42
C HIS A 252 -9.56 13.24 14.25
N GLU A 253 -9.19 14.10 15.20
CA GLU A 253 -9.54 15.53 15.22
C GLU A 253 -8.28 16.40 15.22
N LEU A 254 -7.11 15.86 14.83
CA LEU A 254 -5.90 16.66 14.74
C LEU A 254 -6.09 17.87 13.81
N THR A 255 -5.71 19.03 14.33
CA THR A 255 -5.74 20.31 13.62
C THR A 255 -4.32 20.85 13.50
N SER A 256 -4.09 21.74 12.52
CA SER A 256 -2.81 22.39 12.32
C SER A 256 -2.85 23.86 12.76
N GLN A 257 -1.86 24.25 13.56
CA GLN A 257 -1.65 25.64 13.97
C GLN A 257 -0.31 26.14 13.42
N LEU A 258 -0.35 27.09 12.48
CA LEU A 258 0.86 27.72 11.97
C LEU A 258 1.53 28.56 13.07
N ARG A 259 2.84 28.36 13.23
CA ARG A 259 3.71 29.14 14.14
C ARG A 259 4.57 30.11 13.36
N SER A 260 5.16 29.66 12.26
CA SER A 260 5.92 30.51 11.35
C SER A 260 5.92 29.94 9.94
N ILE A 261 6.14 30.83 8.96
CA ILE A 261 6.40 30.49 7.58
C ILE A 261 7.55 31.37 7.08
N ASP A 262 8.53 30.74 6.46
CA ASP A 262 9.70 31.39 5.88
C ASP A 262 9.80 30.99 4.40
N ILE A 263 9.99 31.97 3.52
CA ILE A 263 10.14 31.74 2.07
C ILE A 263 11.50 32.30 1.65
N VAL A 264 12.39 31.42 1.23
CA VAL A 264 13.75 31.75 0.78
C VAL A 264 13.86 31.49 -0.70
N GLU A 265 14.26 32.52 -1.44
CA GLU A 265 14.41 32.49 -2.89
C GLU A 265 15.89 32.32 -3.25
N SER A 266 16.18 31.44 -4.21
CA SER A 266 17.51 31.22 -4.76
C SER A 266 17.45 31.23 -6.29
N ALA A 267 18.60 31.18 -6.96
CA ALA A 267 18.64 31.25 -8.42
C ALA A 267 17.92 30.09 -9.11
N ASP A 268 17.95 28.89 -8.50
CA ASP A 268 17.53 27.61 -9.07
C ASP A 268 16.39 26.92 -8.30
N LYS A 269 16.03 27.46 -7.13
CA LYS A 269 14.98 26.91 -6.27
C LYS A 269 14.30 27.96 -5.39
N VAL A 270 13.11 27.61 -4.91
CA VAL A 270 12.42 28.31 -3.82
C VAL A 270 12.18 27.31 -2.70
N GLU A 271 12.56 27.69 -1.48
CA GLU A 271 12.34 26.90 -0.28
C GLU A 271 11.31 27.58 0.62
N ILE A 272 10.28 26.84 1.01
CA ILE A 272 9.25 27.29 1.96
C ILE A 272 9.35 26.39 3.19
N SER A 273 9.62 26.97 4.34
CA SER A 273 9.66 26.26 5.62
C SER A 273 8.48 26.70 6.46
N THR A 274 7.72 25.74 6.97
CA THR A 274 6.59 25.98 7.87
C THR A 274 6.84 25.27 9.20
N LYS A 275 6.65 26.00 10.30
CA LYS A 275 6.58 25.41 11.63
C LYS A 275 5.14 25.38 12.06
N THR A 276 4.61 24.19 12.34
CA THR A 276 3.23 24.00 12.78
C THR A 276 3.16 23.19 14.06
N PHE A 277 2.08 23.33 14.81
CA PHE A 277 1.75 22.42 15.90
C PHE A 277 0.50 21.62 15.52
N LEU A 278 0.67 20.33 15.27
CA LEU A 278 -0.40 19.40 14.92
C LEU A 278 -0.95 18.77 16.20
N SER A 279 -2.16 19.16 16.60
CA SER A 279 -2.73 18.75 17.90
C SER A 279 -4.25 18.61 17.87
N PRO A 280 -4.82 17.76 18.75
CA PRO A 280 -6.26 17.71 18.91
C PRO A 280 -6.73 18.99 19.61
N PRO A 281 -7.95 19.47 19.32
CA PRO A 281 -8.60 20.44 20.17
C PRO A 281 -8.58 19.96 21.63
N VAL A 282 -8.38 20.89 22.56
CA VAL A 282 -8.49 20.71 24.03
C VAL A 282 -7.52 19.72 24.70
N LEU A 283 -6.62 19.05 23.97
CA LEU A 283 -5.64 18.12 24.54
C LEU A 283 -4.21 18.67 24.46
N ALA A 284 -3.46 18.54 25.55
CA ALA A 284 -2.10 19.05 25.68
C ALA A 284 -1.03 18.05 25.17
N TRP A 285 -1.24 17.51 23.97
CA TRP A 285 -0.26 16.70 23.24
C TRP A 285 -0.37 16.99 21.75
N GLY A 286 0.71 16.75 21.01
CA GLY A 286 0.71 16.94 19.56
C GLY A 286 2.09 16.67 18.95
N PHE A 287 2.27 17.14 17.73
CA PHE A 287 3.54 17.13 17.02
C PHE A 287 3.98 18.56 16.73
N GLU A 288 5.18 18.91 17.18
CA GLU A 288 5.89 20.05 16.64
C GLU A 288 6.42 19.63 15.27
N THR A 289 5.92 20.28 14.23
CA THR A 289 6.12 19.85 12.85
C THR A 289 6.88 20.90 12.07
N THR A 290 7.98 20.51 11.45
CA THR A 290 8.66 21.34 10.45
C THR A 290 8.47 20.72 9.07
N SER A 291 7.72 21.40 8.20
CA SER A 291 7.56 20.99 6.79
C SER A 291 8.36 21.92 5.89
N LYS A 292 9.30 21.36 5.13
CA LYS A 292 10.11 22.06 4.14
C LYS A 292 9.67 21.65 2.74
N TYR A 293 9.25 22.63 1.95
CA TYR A 293 8.92 22.48 0.55
C TYR A 293 10.06 23.06 -0.28
N THR A 294 10.67 22.26 -1.14
CA THR A 294 11.71 22.71 -2.08
C THR A 294 11.20 22.57 -3.49
N ILE A 295 10.99 23.70 -4.16
CA ILE A 295 10.53 23.78 -5.56
C ILE A 295 11.75 24.12 -6.42
N SER A 296 12.13 23.22 -7.33
CA SER A 296 13.21 23.48 -8.29
C SER A 296 12.70 24.26 -9.51
N ALA A 297 13.63 24.85 -10.27
CA ALA A 297 13.35 25.47 -11.57
C ALA A 297 12.77 24.50 -12.62
N THR A 298 12.85 23.19 -12.40
CA THR A 298 12.25 22.14 -13.26
C THR A 298 10.81 21.79 -12.86
N GLY A 299 10.28 22.36 -11.79
CA GLY A 299 8.94 22.07 -11.28
C GLY A 299 8.85 20.87 -10.35
N LYS A 300 9.99 20.29 -9.95
CA LYS A 300 10.03 19.24 -8.93
C LYS A 300 9.74 19.87 -7.56
N LEU A 301 8.74 19.32 -6.88
CA LEU A 301 8.45 19.60 -5.48
C LEU A 301 8.98 18.46 -4.60
N THR A 302 9.94 18.77 -3.74
CA THR A 302 10.36 17.90 -2.63
C THR A 302 9.70 18.40 -1.35
N VAL A 303 9.18 17.47 -0.53
CA VAL A 303 8.55 17.77 0.76
C VAL A 303 9.22 16.94 1.85
N ASP A 304 9.95 17.61 2.73
CA ASP A 304 10.56 17.02 3.91
C ASP A 304 9.78 17.42 5.15
N VAL A 305 9.43 16.46 6.01
CA VAL A 305 8.62 16.71 7.20
C VAL A 305 9.25 16.05 8.41
N ASP A 306 9.59 16.87 9.39
CA ASP A 306 9.99 16.42 10.72
C ASP A 306 8.80 16.53 11.68
N LEU A 307 8.56 15.46 12.45
CA LEU A 307 7.50 15.38 13.45
C LEU A 307 8.12 15.08 14.81
N THR A 308 8.17 16.08 15.67
CA THR A 308 8.64 15.93 17.05
C THR A 308 7.44 15.79 18.00
N PRO A 309 7.16 14.60 18.55
CA PRO A 309 6.05 14.41 19.47
C PRO A 309 6.28 15.14 20.80
N THR A 310 5.20 15.71 21.36
CA THR A 310 5.23 16.39 22.67
C THR A 310 3.96 16.13 23.46
N GLY A 311 4.09 16.20 24.80
CA GLY A 311 3.00 15.97 25.74
C GLY A 311 2.62 14.49 25.92
N ARG A 312 1.46 14.24 26.53
CA ARG A 312 0.95 12.88 26.81
C ARG A 312 0.22 12.33 25.58
N MET A 313 0.99 11.91 24.58
CA MET A 313 0.50 11.33 23.33
C MET A 313 0.06 9.87 23.48
N PRO A 314 -0.74 9.31 22.54
CA PRO A 314 -0.98 7.88 22.49
C PRO A 314 0.30 7.12 22.13
N THR A 315 0.44 5.88 22.61
CA THR A 315 1.60 5.03 22.31
C THR A 315 1.63 4.53 20.86
N THR A 316 0.48 4.54 20.19
CA THR A 316 0.34 4.18 18.78
C THR A 316 -0.63 5.14 18.09
N ILE A 317 -0.44 5.29 16.79
CA ILE A 317 -1.34 6.01 15.89
C ILE A 317 -1.69 5.14 14.68
N PRO A 318 -2.86 5.33 14.04
CA PRO A 318 -3.29 4.50 12.92
C PRO A 318 -2.36 4.57 11.69
N ARG A 319 -1.86 5.78 11.37
CA ARG A 319 -0.89 6.04 10.29
C ARG A 319 -0.20 7.37 10.53
N ALA A 320 0.81 7.68 9.73
CA ALA A 320 1.37 9.01 9.57
C ALA A 320 1.74 9.20 8.08
N GLY A 321 1.30 10.29 7.47
CA GLY A 321 1.58 10.59 6.07
C GLY A 321 0.73 11.74 5.57
N PHE A 322 0.51 11.78 4.25
CA PHE A 322 -0.31 12.81 3.61
C PHE A 322 -1.50 12.22 2.89
N ASN A 323 -2.61 12.95 2.92
CA ASN A 323 -3.66 12.84 1.92
C ASN A 323 -3.39 13.91 0.85
N LEU A 324 -3.43 13.48 -0.41
CA LEU A 324 -3.39 14.36 -1.57
C LEU A 324 -4.82 14.52 -2.11
N HIS A 325 -5.23 15.74 -2.41
CA HIS A 325 -6.51 16.00 -3.06
C HIS A 325 -6.29 16.29 -4.55
N LEU A 326 -6.74 15.37 -5.40
CA LEU A 326 -6.52 15.39 -6.84
C LEU A 326 -7.87 15.62 -7.57
N PRO A 327 -7.86 16.30 -8.73
CA PRO A 327 -9.03 16.37 -9.60
C PRO A 327 -9.49 14.99 -10.08
N LYS A 328 -10.81 14.78 -10.16
CA LYS A 328 -11.42 13.50 -10.59
C LYS A 328 -10.99 13.02 -11.98
N ALA A 329 -10.52 13.92 -12.84
CA ALA A 329 -10.02 13.57 -14.17
C ALA A 329 -8.74 12.70 -14.11
N LEU A 330 -8.00 12.73 -13.00
CA LEU A 330 -6.84 11.88 -12.76
C LEU A 330 -7.29 10.53 -12.17
N SER A 331 -7.81 9.65 -13.03
CA SER A 331 -8.43 8.38 -12.60
C SER A 331 -7.58 7.13 -12.89
N GLN A 332 -6.42 7.29 -13.52
CA GLN A 332 -5.49 6.22 -13.86
C GLN A 332 -4.31 6.24 -12.91
N VAL A 333 -3.92 5.08 -12.42
CA VAL A 333 -2.83 4.91 -11.47
C VAL A 333 -1.83 3.93 -12.05
N LYS A 334 -0.56 4.30 -11.97
CA LYS A 334 0.57 3.41 -12.26
C LYS A 334 1.57 3.54 -11.12
N TYR A 335 2.00 2.41 -10.57
CA TYR A 335 2.95 2.39 -9.46
C TYR A 335 3.91 1.21 -9.60
N LEU A 336 5.15 1.42 -9.18
CA LEU A 336 6.11 0.36 -8.88
C LEU A 336 5.94 0.03 -7.40
N GLY A 337 5.88 -1.24 -7.01
CA GLY A 337 5.78 -1.64 -5.60
C GLY A 337 5.08 -2.96 -5.41
N LEU A 338 4.52 -3.23 -4.23
CA LEU A 338 3.84 -4.49 -3.94
C LEU A 338 2.40 -4.50 -4.46
N GLY A 339 2.09 -5.47 -5.32
CA GLY A 339 0.75 -5.67 -5.88
C GLY A 339 0.52 -7.08 -6.49
N PRO A 340 -0.58 -7.24 -7.25
CA PRO A 340 -1.55 -6.20 -7.64
C PRO A 340 -2.59 -5.87 -6.56
N ASP A 341 -2.81 -6.76 -5.58
CA ASP A 341 -3.82 -6.58 -4.54
C ASP A 341 -3.32 -5.68 -3.41
N GLU A 342 -4.22 -5.34 -2.49
CA GLU A 342 -3.85 -4.58 -1.30
C GLU A 342 -2.79 -5.29 -0.43
N SER A 343 -1.89 -4.48 0.11
CA SER A 343 -0.85 -4.89 1.05
C SER A 343 -0.80 -3.96 2.25
N TYR A 344 -0.54 -4.53 3.41
CA TYR A 344 -0.30 -3.82 4.68
C TYR A 344 0.97 -4.37 5.34
N PRO A 345 1.57 -3.66 6.33
CA PRO A 345 2.83 -4.09 6.94
C PRO A 345 2.85 -5.55 7.44
N ASP A 346 1.73 -6.04 7.95
CA ASP A 346 1.52 -7.41 8.46
C ASP A 346 0.83 -8.36 7.44
N LYS A 347 0.42 -7.83 6.28
CA LYS A 347 -0.32 -8.51 5.21
C LYS A 347 0.23 -8.12 3.84
N GLN A 348 1.46 -8.53 3.53
CA GLN A 348 2.10 -8.20 2.25
C GLN A 348 2.80 -9.38 1.55
N THR A 349 2.96 -10.52 2.22
CA THR A 349 3.78 -11.65 1.73
C THR A 349 3.27 -12.29 0.44
N SER A 350 1.97 -12.15 0.13
CA SER A 350 1.35 -12.64 -1.09
C SER A 350 1.48 -11.71 -2.30
N GLN A 351 1.95 -10.48 -2.09
CA GLN A 351 2.15 -9.52 -3.17
C GLN A 351 3.53 -9.69 -3.79
N ARG A 352 3.63 -9.40 -5.09
CA ARG A 352 4.91 -9.33 -5.81
C ARG A 352 5.31 -7.87 -5.96
N VAL A 353 6.60 -7.61 -5.98
CA VAL A 353 7.13 -6.33 -6.45
C VAL A 353 6.97 -6.31 -7.97
N GLY A 354 6.42 -5.23 -8.50
CA GLY A 354 6.15 -5.09 -9.94
C GLY A 354 5.70 -3.68 -10.30
N VAL A 355 5.61 -3.41 -11.61
CA VAL A 355 4.94 -2.21 -12.13
C VAL A 355 3.50 -2.57 -12.45
N TYR A 356 2.56 -1.93 -11.74
CA TYR A 356 1.12 -2.19 -11.85
C TYR A 356 0.41 -0.97 -12.42
N SER A 357 -0.68 -1.21 -13.15
CA SER A 357 -1.59 -0.18 -13.63
C SER A 357 -3.02 -0.55 -13.27
N ALA A 358 -3.80 0.43 -12.84
CA ALA A 358 -5.20 0.27 -12.47
C ALA A 358 -5.93 1.61 -12.56
N THR A 359 -7.25 1.56 -12.64
CA THR A 359 -8.11 2.71 -12.39
C THR A 359 -8.33 2.92 -10.89
N VAL A 360 -8.66 4.14 -10.46
CA VAL A 360 -8.97 4.43 -9.05
C VAL A 360 -10.03 3.49 -8.45
N PRO A 361 -11.15 3.16 -9.14
CA PRO A 361 -12.11 2.18 -8.64
C PRO A 361 -11.52 0.77 -8.45
N GLU A 362 -10.64 0.31 -9.33
CA GLU A 362 -10.02 -1.03 -9.24
C GLU A 362 -9.05 -1.17 -8.07
N LEU A 363 -8.56 -0.06 -7.51
CA LEU A 363 -7.71 -0.08 -6.32
C LEU A 363 -8.49 -0.30 -5.02
N GLN A 364 -9.81 -0.11 -5.02
CA GLN A 364 -10.65 -0.31 -3.85
C GLN A 364 -10.92 -1.79 -3.60
N THR A 365 -10.89 -2.18 -2.33
CA THR A 365 -11.45 -3.46 -1.90
C THR A 365 -12.83 -3.24 -1.30
N HIS A 366 -13.85 -3.85 -1.91
CA HIS A 366 -15.24 -3.73 -1.50
C HIS A 366 -15.57 -4.63 -0.31
N TYR A 367 -15.05 -4.29 0.87
CA TYR A 367 -15.50 -4.90 2.13
C TYR A 367 -16.99 -4.60 2.38
N GLU A 368 -17.73 -5.59 2.90
CA GLU A 368 -19.17 -5.45 3.20
C GLU A 368 -19.46 -4.28 4.17
N VAL A 369 -18.58 -4.11 5.16
CA VAL A 369 -18.55 -2.91 6.01
C VAL A 369 -17.40 -2.03 5.52
N PRO A 370 -17.67 -0.80 5.06
CA PRO A 370 -16.63 0.12 4.62
C PRO A 370 -15.60 0.38 5.73
N GLN A 371 -14.34 0.18 5.39
CA GLN A 371 -13.19 0.36 6.28
C GLN A 371 -11.96 0.77 5.46
N GLU A 372 -10.85 1.11 6.11
CA GLU A 372 -9.57 1.32 5.43
C GLU A 372 -9.25 0.14 4.51
N ASN A 373 -8.94 0.42 3.25
CA ASN A 373 -8.68 -0.59 2.22
C ASN A 373 -7.78 -0.02 1.11
N GLY A 374 -7.24 -0.91 0.28
CA GLY A 374 -6.59 -0.51 -0.98
C GLY A 374 -5.14 -0.02 -0.83
N ASN A 375 -4.53 -0.12 0.35
CA ASN A 375 -3.13 0.26 0.54
C ASN A 375 -2.18 -0.56 -0.36
N ARG A 376 -1.09 0.07 -0.81
CA ARG A 376 0.01 -0.56 -1.54
C ARG A 376 1.32 -0.23 -0.82
N MET A 377 2.12 -1.24 -0.51
CA MET A 377 3.36 -1.12 0.26
C MET A 377 4.58 -1.05 -0.67
N ALA A 378 5.68 -0.49 -0.17
CA ALA A 378 6.97 -0.41 -0.87
C ALA A 378 6.85 0.20 -2.27
N THR A 379 6.11 1.31 -2.36
CA THR A 379 5.85 2.07 -3.59
C THR A 379 6.81 3.22 -3.81
#